data_AF-A0A6H2A3L6-F1
#
_entry.id   AF-A0A6H2A3L6-F1
#
_cell.length_a   1.000
_cell.length_b   1.000
_cell.length_c   1.000
_cell.angle_alpha   90.00
_cell.angle_beta   90.00
_cell.angle_gamma   90.00
#
_symmetry.space_group_name_H-M   'P 1'
#
loop_
_entity.id
_entity.type
_entity.pdbx_description
1 polymer ?
#
loop_
_entity_poly.entity_id
_entity_poly.type
_entity_poly.pdbx_seq_one_letter_code
_entity_poly.pdbx_strand_id
1 'polypeptide(L)'
;MSELDRKMAERVMGWTLAVSIGIWEGSLVESIDSFTPTTDISQAFEVVEKMREKDYTLSLYENPFFQNKKWVVNFISTKDINRSGEAFATTPAMAICLAAENAACK
;
A
#
# COMPACT_ATOMS: atom_id res chain seq x y z
N MET A 1 8.93 -3.86 -10.55
CA MET A 1 8.07 -2.93 -9.77
C MET A 1 6.89 -2.47 -10.61
N SER A 2 5.66 -2.58 -10.10
CA SER A 2 4.45 -2.09 -10.77
C SER A 2 4.23 -0.58 -10.54
N GLU A 3 3.34 0.04 -11.33
CA GLU A 3 2.98 1.46 -11.09
C GLU A 3 2.37 1.67 -9.69
N LEU A 4 1.60 0.71 -9.20
CA LEU A 4 0.98 0.76 -7.88
C LEU A 4 2.02 0.65 -6.75
N ASP A 5 3.03 -0.21 -6.89
CA ASP A 5 4.14 -0.27 -5.93
C ASP A 5 4.85 1.08 -5.79
N ARG A 6 5.12 1.75 -6.93
CA ARG A 6 5.70 3.10 -6.93
C ARG A 6 4.81 4.11 -6.19
N LYS A 7 3.50 4.06 -6.41
CA LYS A 7 2.56 4.95 -5.71
C LYS A 7 2.52 4.67 -4.20
N MET A 8 2.68 3.42 -3.77
CA MET A 8 2.77 3.08 -2.34
C MET A 8 4.02 3.71 -1.72
N ALA A 9 5.17 3.59 -2.38
CA ALA A 9 6.40 4.22 -1.93
C ALA A 9 6.24 5.76 -1.80
N GLU A 10 5.71 6.42 -2.82
CA GLU A 10 5.61 7.89 -2.84
C GLU A 10 4.52 8.43 -1.89
N ARG A 11 3.30 7.88 -1.97
CA ARG A 11 2.12 8.48 -1.32
C ARG A 11 1.85 7.93 0.08
N VAL A 12 2.13 6.64 0.29
CA VAL A 12 1.90 6.00 1.59
C VAL A 12 3.17 6.09 2.43
N MET A 13 4.29 5.58 1.92
CA MET A 13 5.56 5.57 2.67
C MET A 13 6.20 6.95 2.77
N GLY A 14 5.88 7.86 1.85
CA GLY A 14 6.46 9.21 1.81
C GLY A 14 7.88 9.23 1.26
N TRP A 15 8.30 8.18 0.56
CA TRP A 15 9.61 8.08 -0.04
C TRP A 15 9.68 8.95 -1.29
N THR A 16 10.80 9.66 -1.47
CA THR A 16 11.07 10.37 -2.71
C THR A 16 11.95 9.48 -3.58
N LEU A 17 11.52 9.27 -4.82
CA LEU A 17 12.29 8.49 -5.78
C LEU A 17 13.57 9.25 -6.13
N ALA A 18 14.67 8.90 -5.47
CA ALA A 18 15.99 9.36 -5.87
C ALA A 18 16.33 8.64 -7.18
N VAL A 19 16.27 9.37 -8.30
CA VAL A 19 16.85 8.89 -9.55
C VAL A 19 18.34 8.69 -9.26
N SER A 20 18.79 7.44 -9.21
CA SER A 20 20.18 7.10 -8.97
C SER A 20 21.02 7.51 -10.19
N ILE A 21 21.42 8.78 -10.22
CA ILE A 21 22.48 9.25 -11.11
C ILE A 21 23.79 8.82 -10.46
N GLY A 22 24.18 7.56 -10.71
CA GLY A 22 25.53 6.99 -10.57
C GLY A 22 26.35 7.30 -9.30
N ILE A 23 26.46 6.29 -8.42
CA ILE A 23 27.48 6.10 -7.36
C ILE A 23 27.41 7.19 -6.25
N TRP A 24 27.30 6.86 -4.96
CA TRP A 24 28.39 6.88 -3.98
C TRP A 24 27.88 6.39 -2.61
N GLU A 25 28.84 5.86 -1.85
CA GLU A 25 28.77 5.15 -0.56
C GLU A 25 27.96 5.82 0.56
N GLY A 26 27.37 4.99 1.43
CA GLY A 26 27.28 5.31 2.86
C GLY A 26 25.92 5.71 3.43
N SER A 27 24.83 5.63 2.68
CA SER A 27 23.48 5.81 3.23
C SER A 27 22.62 4.61 2.87
N LEU A 28 21.79 4.11 3.80
CA LEU A 28 20.81 3.07 3.54
C LEU A 28 19.81 3.59 2.48
N VAL A 29 20.17 3.45 1.22
CA VAL A 29 19.24 3.55 0.11
C VAL A 29 18.61 2.16 0.06
N GLU A 30 17.53 1.95 0.81
CA GLU A 30 16.66 0.81 0.53
C GLU A 30 16.28 0.93 -0.94
N SER A 31 16.81 0.04 -1.77
CA SER A 31 16.58 0.12 -3.21
C SER A 31 15.08 -0.01 -3.44
N ILE A 32 14.45 1.02 -3.97
CA ILE A 32 13.04 1.00 -4.39
C ILE A 32 12.74 -0.21 -5.29
N ASP A 33 13.76 -0.71 -6.00
CA ASP A 33 13.68 -1.91 -6.84
C ASP A 33 13.26 -3.19 -6.09
N SER A 34 13.45 -3.28 -4.77
CA SER A 34 13.01 -4.40 -3.93
C SER A 34 11.66 -4.17 -3.23
N PHE A 35 11.07 -2.97 -3.33
CA PHE A 35 9.77 -2.66 -2.74
C PHE A 35 8.64 -3.05 -3.72
N THR A 36 8.05 -4.22 -3.49
CA THR A 36 6.99 -4.83 -4.30
C THR A 36 5.77 -5.24 -3.45
N PRO A 37 5.13 -4.30 -2.72
CA PRO A 37 4.03 -4.60 -1.80
C PRO A 37 2.76 -5.13 -2.50
N THR A 38 2.59 -4.95 -3.80
CA THR A 38 1.44 -5.52 -4.52
C THR A 38 1.51 -7.05 -4.68
N THR A 39 2.71 -7.63 -4.55
CA THR A 39 2.96 -9.06 -4.69
C THR A 39 3.53 -9.71 -3.43
N ASP A 40 4.26 -8.95 -2.60
CA ASP A 40 4.78 -9.41 -1.31
C ASP A 40 3.85 -8.97 -0.18
N ILE A 41 3.21 -9.94 0.47
CA ILE A 41 2.27 -9.69 1.57
C ILE A 41 2.96 -9.07 2.79
N SER A 42 4.21 -9.40 3.08
CA SER A 42 4.94 -8.84 4.23
C SER A 42 5.12 -7.33 4.03
N GLN A 43 5.52 -6.92 2.83
CA GLN A 43 5.66 -5.51 2.48
C GLN A 43 4.30 -4.81 2.36
N ALA A 44 3.24 -5.52 1.94
CA ALA A 44 1.89 -4.97 2.01
C ALA A 44 1.46 -4.65 3.46
N PHE A 45 1.91 -5.42 4.45
CA PHE A 45 1.68 -5.08 5.85
C PHE A 45 2.49 -3.88 6.33
N GLU A 46 3.67 -3.59 5.76
CA GLU A 46 4.36 -2.32 6.02
C GLU A 46 3.52 -1.12 5.58
N VAL A 47 2.81 -1.23 4.45
CA VAL A 47 1.83 -0.22 4.00
C VAL A 47 0.70 -0.07 5.04
N VAL A 48 0.21 -1.18 5.62
CA VAL A 48 -0.81 -1.15 6.69
C VAL A 48 -0.31 -0.39 7.91
N GLU A 49 0.90 -0.71 8.40
CA GLU A 49 1.46 -0.03 9.57
C GLU A 49 1.63 1.47 9.30
N LYS A 50 2.10 1.83 8.10
CA LYS A 50 2.21 3.24 7.72
C LYS A 50 0.86 3.96 7.65
N MET A 51 -0.20 3.28 7.20
CA MET A 51 -1.55 3.82 7.22
C MET A 51 -2.08 4.00 8.65
N ARG A 52 -1.75 3.09 9.57
CA ARG A 52 -2.10 3.22 11.00
C ARG A 52 -1.42 4.41 11.66
N GLU A 53 -0.15 4.66 11.36
CA GLU A 53 0.55 5.87 11.80
C GLU A 53 -0.16 7.16 11.35
N LYS A 54 -0.90 7.10 10.23
CA LYS A 54 -1.72 8.19 9.68
C LYS A 54 -3.18 8.14 10.15
N ASP A 55 -3.45 7.48 11.27
CA ASP A 55 -4.77 7.37 11.90
C ASP A 55 -5.82 6.58 11.10
N TYR A 56 -5.41 5.61 10.27
CA TYR A 56 -6.34 4.69 9.60
C TYR A 56 -6.50 3.36 10.35
N THR A 57 -7.71 2.81 10.26
CA THR A 57 -8.02 1.42 10.66
C THR A 57 -8.19 0.54 9.44
N LEU A 58 -7.83 -0.74 9.58
CA LEU A 58 -7.91 -1.74 8.52
C LEU A 58 -9.01 -2.75 8.82
N SER A 59 -9.85 -3.02 7.83
CA SER A 59 -10.65 -4.25 7.74
C SER A 59 -10.18 -5.05 6.53
N LEU A 60 -9.76 -6.30 6.75
CA LEU A 60 -9.33 -7.24 5.73
C LEU A 60 -10.06 -8.56 5.95
N TYR A 61 -10.80 -9.02 4.94
CA TYR A 61 -11.49 -10.31 5.00
C TYR A 61 -11.65 -10.92 3.62
N GLU A 62 -11.84 -12.24 3.59
CA GLU A 62 -12.20 -12.96 2.39
C GLU A 62 -13.73 -13.02 2.27
N ASN A 63 -14.25 -12.64 1.11
CA ASN A 63 -15.65 -12.75 0.72
C ASN A 63 -15.77 -13.83 -0.37
N PRO A 64 -16.24 -15.04 -0.03
CA PRO A 64 -16.27 -16.18 -0.95
C PRO A 64 -17.32 -16.02 -2.07
N PHE A 65 -18.21 -15.03 -1.98
CA PHE A 65 -19.20 -14.77 -3.04
C PHE A 65 -18.58 -14.07 -4.27
N PHE A 66 -17.38 -13.49 -4.14
CA PHE A 66 -16.64 -12.91 -5.27
C PHE A 66 -15.67 -13.92 -5.88
N GLN A 67 -16.13 -14.65 -6.90
CA GLN A 67 -15.36 -15.73 -7.55
C GLN A 67 -13.93 -15.33 -7.98
N ASN A 68 -13.75 -14.08 -8.45
CA ASN A 68 -12.47 -13.59 -8.97
C ASN A 68 -11.84 -12.44 -8.16
N LYS A 69 -12.47 -11.98 -7.07
CA LYS A 69 -11.97 -10.87 -6.24
C LYS A 69 -12.33 -11.09 -4.78
N LYS A 70 -11.88 -12.22 -4.25
CA LYS A 70 -12.27 -12.71 -2.93
C LYS A 70 -11.77 -11.84 -1.78
N TRP A 71 -10.70 -11.07 -1.94
CA TRP A 71 -10.18 -10.23 -0.87
C TRP A 71 -10.82 -8.86 -0.89
N VAL A 72 -11.43 -8.49 0.23
CA VAL A 72 -12.01 -7.16 0.46
C VAL A 72 -11.16 -6.46 1.51
N VAL A 73 -10.71 -5.24 1.18
CA VAL A 73 -9.96 -4.39 2.10
C VAL A 73 -10.64 -3.03 2.19
N ASN A 74 -10.75 -2.53 3.42
CA ASN A 74 -11.19 -1.18 3.70
C ASN A 74 -10.23 -0.50 4.67
N PHE A 75 -9.75 0.68 4.30
CA PHE A 75 -9.10 1.63 5.18
C PHE A 75 -10.06 2.75 5.53
N ILE A 76 -10.27 3.00 6.83
CA ILE A 76 -11.13 4.07 7.32
C ILE A 76 -10.31 4.97 8.25
N SER A 77 -10.23 6.26 7.93
CA SER A 77 -9.61 7.24 8.82
C SER A 77 -10.44 7.39 10.09
N THR A 78 -9.78 7.32 11.24
CA THR A 78 -10.38 7.53 12.56
C THR A 78 -10.66 9.00 12.84
N LYS A 79 -10.10 9.92 12.04
CA LYS A 79 -10.27 11.37 12.19
C LYS A 79 -11.29 11.96 11.21
N ASP A 80 -11.46 11.36 10.04
CA ASP A 80 -12.40 11.81 9.01
C ASP A 80 -12.93 10.62 8.21
N ILE A 81 -14.17 10.23 8.46
CA ILE A 81 -14.80 9.08 7.80
C ILE A 81 -14.91 9.22 6.27
N ASN A 82 -14.85 10.45 5.75
CA ASN A 82 -14.86 10.69 4.30
C ASN A 82 -13.53 10.29 3.64
N ARG A 83 -12.46 10.21 4.44
CA ARG A 83 -11.17 9.63 4.06
C ARG A 83 -11.17 8.13 4.31
N SER A 84 -11.73 7.42 3.34
CA SER A 84 -11.74 5.97 3.32
C SER A 84 -11.44 5.41 1.92
N GLY A 85 -10.85 4.23 1.88
CA GLY A 85 -10.49 3.52 0.65
C GLY A 85 -10.87 2.07 0.74
N GLU A 86 -11.77 1.65 -0.15
CA GLU A 86 -12.15 0.25 -0.31
C GLU A 86 -11.56 -0.30 -1.60
N ALA A 87 -11.12 -1.56 -1.59
CA ALA A 87 -10.72 -2.27 -2.79
C ALA A 87 -10.96 -3.79 -2.72
N PHE A 88 -11.02 -4.38 -3.91
CA PHE A 88 -11.27 -5.80 -4.14
C PHE A 88 -10.18 -6.36 -5.05
N ALA A 89 -9.54 -7.48 -4.67
CA ALA A 89 -8.55 -8.13 -5.51
C ALA A 89 -8.50 -9.67 -5.36
N THR A 90 -7.75 -10.31 -6.24
CA THR A 90 -7.48 -11.76 -6.23
C THR A 90 -6.51 -12.16 -5.11
N THR A 91 -5.60 -11.27 -4.72
CA THR A 91 -4.61 -11.48 -3.66
C THR A 91 -4.78 -10.44 -2.55
N PRO A 92 -4.44 -10.78 -1.29
CA PRO A 92 -4.58 -9.83 -0.18
C PRO A 92 -3.60 -8.66 -0.33
N ALA A 93 -2.37 -8.91 -0.79
CA ALA A 93 -1.36 -7.89 -1.01
C ALA A 93 -1.81 -6.80 -2.00
N MET A 94 -2.40 -7.22 -3.13
CA MET A 94 -2.96 -6.30 -4.12
C MET A 94 -4.17 -5.53 -3.56
N ALA A 95 -5.07 -6.21 -2.82
CA ALA A 95 -6.24 -5.56 -2.23
C ALA A 95 -5.83 -4.47 -1.22
N ILE A 96 -4.81 -4.75 -0.39
CA ILE A 96 -4.26 -3.78 0.56
C ILE A 96 -3.73 -2.55 -0.16
N CYS A 97 -2.88 -2.72 -1.17
CA CYS A 97 -2.26 -1.60 -1.88
C CYS A 97 -3.30 -0.74 -2.60
N LEU A 98 -4.30 -1.36 -3.24
CA LEU A 98 -5.39 -0.64 -3.92
C LEU A 98 -6.24 0.16 -2.92
N ALA A 99 -6.60 -0.44 -1.79
CA ALA A 99 -7.40 0.24 -0.77
C ALA A 99 -6.61 1.41 -0.15
N ALA A 100 -5.31 1.22 0.11
CA ALA A 100 -4.43 2.27 0.59
C ALA A 100 -4.30 3.43 -0.41
N GLU A 101 -4.17 3.15 -1.71
CA GLU A 101 -4.17 4.18 -2.75
C GLU A 101 -5.48 4.99 -2.74
N ASN A 102 -6.63 4.28 -2.72
CA ASN A 102 -7.95 4.90 -2.71
C ASN A 102 -8.18 5.79 -1.47
N ALA A 103 -7.62 5.40 -0.33
CA ALA A 103 -7.69 6.18 0.91
C ALA A 103 -6.77 7.40 0.88
N ALA A 104 -5.53 7.23 0.39
CA ALA A 104 -4.52 8.29 0.38
C ALA A 104 -4.78 9.40 -0.65
N CYS A 105 -5.64 9.17 -1.65
CA CYS A 105 -5.95 10.15 -2.71
C CYS A 105 -7.19 11.01 -2.45
N LYS A 106 -7.85 10.89 -1.28
CA LYS A 106 -9.02 11.68 -0.88
C LYS A 106 -8.65 12.71 0.20
#